data_AF-A0AAE1PBS4-F1
#
_entry.id   AF-A0AAE1PBS4-F1
#
_cell.length_a   1.000
_cell.length_b   1.000
_cell.length_c   1.000
_cell.angle_alpha   90.00
_cell.angle_beta   90.00
_cell.angle_gamma   90.00
#
_symmetry.space_group_name_H-M   'P 1'
#
loop_
_entity.id
_entity.type
_entity.pdbx_description
1 polymer ?
#
loop_
_entity_poly.entity_id
_entity_poly.type
_entity_poly.pdbx_seq_one_letter_code
_entity_poly.pdbx_strand_id
1 'polypeptide(L)'
;MTQEQGEDEKLVSSLFLLALATGFRVSQLAALTRDINFTFFGEDNAHLTLTPSPTFLAKNERLDILIAPLRVPALREGHRHLPLCPVLATRAYIENTNHLAPEHLFYNSRSHKPLRTRTISKLLCRTIERADPGNSLRAHSIRGMAASLAFLRSCSLAKVQELGGWAIESFLNRYLLHDVQRPGCVTLGTTPPS
;
A
#
# COMPACT_ATOMS: atom_id res chain seq x y z
N MET A 1 21.03 26.03 -11.81
CA MET A 1 20.25 25.89 -10.56
C MET A 1 18.91 25.25 -10.89
N THR A 2 18.86 23.92 -10.91
CA THR A 2 17.62 23.16 -11.04
C THR A 2 16.93 23.13 -9.69
N GLN A 3 15.80 23.83 -9.55
CA GLN A 3 14.94 23.70 -8.38
C GLN A 3 14.59 22.23 -8.19
N GLU A 4 15.08 21.60 -7.12
CA GLU A 4 14.55 20.33 -6.64
C GLU A 4 13.11 20.56 -6.19
N GLN A 5 12.23 20.17 -7.08
CA GLN A 5 10.81 20.36 -7.06
C GLN A 5 10.17 19.47 -6.00
N GLY A 6 9.57 20.06 -4.96
CA GLY A 6 8.87 19.34 -3.90
C GLY A 6 7.78 18.41 -4.44
N GLU A 7 7.94 17.11 -4.22
CA GLU A 7 6.89 16.11 -4.42
C GLU A 7 5.78 16.34 -3.37
N ASP A 8 4.51 16.20 -3.76
CA ASP A 8 3.36 16.37 -2.88
C ASP A 8 3.42 15.35 -1.72
N GLU A 9 3.64 15.86 -0.51
CA GLU A 9 3.85 15.07 0.69
C GLU A 9 2.66 14.17 1.02
N LYS A 10 1.42 14.63 0.77
CA LYS A 10 0.21 13.83 1.01
C LYS A 10 0.12 12.67 0.04
N LEU A 11 0.44 12.91 -1.24
CA LEU A 11 0.51 11.86 -2.25
C LEU A 11 1.55 10.80 -1.88
N VAL A 12 2.79 11.23 -1.59
CA VAL A 12 3.89 10.31 -1.29
C VAL A 12 3.60 9.51 -0.04
N SER A 13 3.13 10.16 1.02
CA SER A 13 2.81 9.50 2.29
C SER A 13 1.68 8.49 2.14
N SER A 14 0.55 8.88 1.51
CA SER A 14 -0.55 7.97 1.27
C SER A 14 -0.12 6.78 0.42
N LEU A 15 0.58 7.02 -0.69
CA LEU A 15 1.00 5.97 -1.62
C LEU A 15 1.96 4.97 -0.96
N PHE A 16 2.98 5.45 -0.24
CA PHE A 16 3.97 4.60 0.40
C PHE A 16 3.36 3.79 1.56
N LEU A 17 2.64 4.45 2.46
CA LEU A 17 2.03 3.78 3.63
C LEU A 17 0.97 2.77 3.20
N LEU A 18 0.18 3.09 2.17
CA LEU A 18 -0.81 2.15 1.65
C LEU A 18 -0.16 0.97 0.94
N ALA A 19 0.91 1.19 0.17
CA ALA A 19 1.67 0.10 -0.46
C ALA A 19 2.23 -0.87 0.59
N LEU A 20 2.76 -0.34 1.71
CA LEU A 20 3.28 -1.15 2.81
C LEU A 20 2.16 -1.88 3.58
N ALA A 21 1.07 -1.18 3.89
CA ALA A 21 -0.03 -1.74 4.66
C ALA A 21 -0.81 -2.81 3.90
N THR A 22 -0.89 -2.71 2.57
CA THR A 22 -1.62 -3.66 1.71
C THR A 22 -0.76 -4.78 1.14
N GLY A 23 0.53 -4.52 0.91
CA GLY A 23 1.37 -5.39 0.09
C GLY A 23 0.85 -5.54 -1.35
N PHE A 24 0.14 -4.54 -1.87
CA PHE A 24 -0.30 -4.56 -3.26
C PHE A 24 0.86 -4.42 -4.25
N ARG A 25 0.71 -5.07 -5.41
CA ARG A 25 1.58 -4.81 -6.56
C ARG A 25 1.35 -3.38 -7.04
N VAL A 26 2.36 -2.79 -7.68
CA VAL A 26 2.26 -1.46 -8.29
C VAL A 26 1.07 -1.36 -9.25
N SER A 27 0.76 -2.43 -9.99
CA SER A 27 -0.40 -2.48 -10.88
C SER A 27 -1.73 -2.50 -10.13
N GLN A 28 -1.81 -3.14 -8.97
CA GLN A 28 -2.99 -3.12 -8.09
C GLN A 28 -3.18 -1.72 -7.50
N LEU A 29 -2.10 -1.05 -7.06
CA LEU A 29 -2.15 0.33 -6.60
C LEU A 29 -2.66 1.30 -7.68
N ALA A 30 -2.24 1.09 -8.94
CA ALA A 30 -2.72 1.88 -10.08
C ALA A 30 -4.21 1.62 -10.43
N ALA A 31 -4.74 0.47 -10.02
CA ALA A 31 -6.12 0.05 -10.28
C ALA A 31 -7.09 0.39 -9.14
N LEU A 32 -6.61 0.98 -8.04
CA LEU A 32 -7.49 1.47 -6.98
C LEU A 32 -8.32 2.66 -7.48
N THR A 33 -9.55 2.74 -7.01
CA THR A 33 -10.55 3.78 -7.33
C THR A 33 -11.02 4.47 -6.05
N ARG A 34 -11.68 5.62 -6.15
CA ARG A 34 -12.31 6.33 -5.02
C ARG A 34 -13.80 6.07 -4.90
N ASP A 35 -14.36 5.35 -5.87
CA ASP A 35 -15.76 4.97 -5.86
C ASP A 35 -16.08 4.22 -4.56
N ILE A 36 -17.15 4.63 -3.89
CA ILE A 36 -17.55 4.17 -2.56
C ILE A 36 -17.83 2.66 -2.52
N ASN A 37 -18.18 2.06 -3.66
CA ASN A 37 -18.40 0.62 -3.76
C ASN A 37 -17.09 -0.19 -3.64
N PHE A 38 -15.95 0.47 -3.83
CA PHE A 38 -14.63 -0.18 -3.89
C PHE A 38 -13.65 0.37 -2.86
N THR A 39 -13.82 1.62 -2.42
CA THR A 39 -13.00 2.25 -1.39
C THR A 39 -13.88 2.92 -0.35
N PHE A 40 -13.86 2.41 0.88
CA PHE A 40 -14.63 2.99 1.98
C PHE A 40 -13.84 3.03 3.29
N PHE A 41 -14.12 4.07 4.09
CA PHE A 41 -13.58 4.22 5.42
C PHE A 41 -14.63 3.75 6.44
N GLY A 42 -14.21 2.93 7.39
CA GLY A 42 -15.07 2.56 8.51
C GLY A 42 -15.31 3.74 9.46
N GLU A 43 -16.26 3.56 10.38
CA GLU A 43 -16.57 4.52 11.44
C GLU A 43 -15.31 5.01 12.16
N ASP A 44 -15.28 6.31 12.46
CA ASP A 44 -14.15 7.04 13.02
C ASP A 44 -12.81 6.87 12.30
N ASN A 45 -12.74 6.31 11.10
CA ASN A 45 -11.48 5.88 10.46
C ASN A 45 -10.80 4.71 11.17
N ALA A 46 -11.56 3.81 11.78
CA ALA A 46 -11.00 2.60 12.38
C ALA A 46 -10.31 1.68 11.35
N HIS A 47 -10.73 1.73 10.09
CA HIS A 47 -10.14 0.98 8.99
C HIS A 47 -10.45 1.62 7.63
N LEU A 48 -9.72 1.18 6.61
CA LEU A 48 -9.94 1.48 5.19
C LEU A 48 -10.08 0.15 4.45
N THR A 49 -11.17 -0.02 3.70
CA THR A 49 -11.35 -1.19 2.84
C THR A 49 -11.10 -0.79 1.39
N LEU A 50 -10.34 -1.62 0.67
CA LEU A 50 -9.89 -1.38 -0.70
C LEU A 50 -10.14 -2.60 -1.56
N THR A 51 -10.80 -2.36 -2.68
CA THR A 51 -10.99 -3.32 -3.76
C THR A 51 -10.48 -2.67 -5.05
N PRO A 52 -9.47 -3.23 -5.74
CA PRO A 52 -9.10 -2.77 -7.06
C PRO A 52 -10.29 -2.80 -8.03
N SER A 53 -10.28 -1.93 -9.03
CA SER A 53 -11.33 -1.84 -10.04
C SER A 53 -11.65 -3.23 -10.64
N PRO A 54 -12.93 -3.58 -10.87
CA PRO A 54 -13.30 -4.86 -11.47
C PRO A 54 -12.82 -5.01 -12.92
N THR A 55 -12.44 -3.90 -13.56
CA THR A 55 -11.82 -3.91 -14.90
C THR A 55 -10.33 -4.28 -14.89
N PHE A 56 -9.73 -4.41 -13.71
CA PHE A 56 -8.35 -4.83 -13.55
C PHE A 56 -8.26 -6.35 -13.36
N LEU A 57 -7.45 -7.00 -14.20
CA LEU A 57 -7.07 -8.41 -14.08
C LEU A 57 -5.61 -8.48 -13.61
N ALA A 58 -5.34 -9.01 -12.42
CA ALA A 58 -3.97 -9.22 -11.97
C ALA A 58 -3.31 -10.37 -12.71
N LYS A 59 -1.98 -10.29 -12.84
CA LYS A 59 -1.14 -11.28 -13.54
C LYS A 59 -1.27 -12.73 -13.04
N ASN A 60 -1.75 -12.94 -11.81
CA ASN A 60 -1.90 -14.26 -11.20
C ASN A 60 -3.36 -14.61 -10.90
N GLU A 61 -4.32 -13.84 -11.41
CA GLU A 61 -5.73 -14.15 -11.24
C GLU A 61 -6.15 -15.24 -12.22
N ARG A 62 -6.83 -16.24 -11.68
CA ARG A 62 -7.66 -17.14 -12.48
C ARG A 62 -8.99 -16.40 -12.69
N LEU A 63 -9.62 -16.54 -13.85
CA LEU A 63 -10.89 -15.87 -14.21
C LEU A 63 -12.02 -16.08 -13.18
N ASP A 64 -11.85 -17.08 -12.33
CA ASP A 64 -12.73 -17.62 -11.29
C ASP A 64 -12.45 -17.05 -9.88
N ILE A 65 -11.43 -16.22 -9.67
CA ILE A 65 -11.09 -15.65 -8.35
C ILE A 65 -11.18 -14.12 -8.42
N LEU A 66 -12.27 -13.56 -7.92
CA LEU A 66 -12.43 -12.11 -7.73
C LEU A 66 -11.42 -11.58 -6.72
N ILE A 67 -10.92 -10.36 -6.93
CA ILE A 67 -10.09 -9.69 -5.93
C ILE A 67 -10.94 -9.44 -4.69
N ALA A 68 -10.65 -10.18 -3.62
CA ALA A 68 -11.30 -9.95 -2.35
C ALA A 68 -10.99 -8.53 -1.85
N PRO A 69 -11.98 -7.81 -1.30
CA PRO A 69 -11.74 -6.55 -0.61
C PRO A 69 -10.68 -6.74 0.49
N LEU A 70 -9.68 -5.86 0.52
CA LEU A 70 -8.66 -5.86 1.56
C LEU A 70 -8.99 -4.79 2.60
N ARG A 71 -9.13 -5.21 3.86
CA ARG A 71 -9.33 -4.31 4.99
C ARG A 71 -7.99 -3.95 5.62
N VAL A 72 -7.65 -2.66 5.61
CA VAL A 72 -6.47 -2.08 6.27
C VAL A 72 -6.89 -1.43 7.58
N PRO A 73 -6.49 -1.98 8.74
CA PRO A 73 -6.81 -1.36 10.02
C PRO A 73 -6.00 -0.08 10.22
N ALA A 74 -6.59 0.88 10.93
CA ALA A 74 -5.86 2.07 11.33
C ALA A 74 -4.80 1.73 12.38
N LEU A 75 -3.60 2.30 12.20
CA LEU A 75 -2.58 2.28 13.24
C LEU A 75 -2.98 3.24 14.37
N ARG A 76 -3.33 2.69 15.53
CA ARG A 76 -3.91 3.40 16.67
C ARG A 76 -3.40 2.87 18.00
N GLU A 77 -3.44 3.73 19.01
CA GLU A 77 -3.29 3.40 20.43
C GLU A 77 -4.55 3.91 21.16
N GLY A 78 -5.41 2.98 21.58
CA GLY A 78 -6.77 3.31 22.01
C GLY A 78 -7.57 4.03 20.91
N HIS A 79 -8.13 5.20 21.24
CA HIS A 79 -8.86 6.05 20.28
C HIS A 79 -7.95 6.99 19.48
N ARG A 80 -6.65 7.06 19.80
CA ARG A 80 -5.72 7.97 19.15
C ARG A 80 -5.05 7.30 17.95
N HIS A 81 -5.04 7.99 16.81
CA HIS A 81 -4.23 7.57 15.68
C HIS A 81 -2.75 7.88 15.91
N LEU A 82 -1.91 6.90 15.60
CA LEU A 82 -0.47 7.06 15.65
C LEU A 82 0.05 7.76 14.37
N PRO A 83 1.23 8.41 14.43
CA PRO A 83 1.91 8.89 13.23
C PRO A 83 2.04 7.79 12.18
N LEU A 84 2.05 8.16 10.90
CA LEU A 84 2.17 7.23 9.77
C LEU A 84 1.01 6.21 9.64
N CYS A 85 -0.15 6.51 10.21
CA CYS A 85 -1.35 5.71 10.02
C CYS A 85 -1.77 5.69 8.52
N PRO A 86 -1.80 4.53 7.84
CA PRO A 86 -2.11 4.45 6.40
C PRO A 86 -3.53 4.93 6.09
N VAL A 87 -4.48 4.68 7.01
CA VAL A 87 -5.88 5.10 6.89
C VAL A 87 -5.97 6.64 6.88
N LEU A 88 -5.35 7.32 7.85
CA LEU A 88 -5.39 8.78 7.90
C LEU A 88 -4.63 9.43 6.76
N ALA A 89 -3.46 8.91 6.40
CA ALA A 89 -2.69 9.44 5.28
C ALA A 89 -3.52 9.36 3.98
N THR A 90 -4.22 8.25 3.77
CA THR A 90 -5.08 8.07 2.59
C THR A 90 -6.31 8.96 2.62
N ARG A 91 -6.97 9.11 3.77
CA ARG A 91 -8.07 10.05 3.94
C ARG A 91 -7.65 11.49 3.61
N ALA A 92 -6.57 11.96 4.23
CA ALA A 92 -6.08 13.32 4.04
C ALA A 92 -5.72 13.60 2.56
N TYR A 93 -5.19 12.59 1.86
CA TYR A 93 -4.92 12.68 0.43
C TYR A 93 -6.20 12.77 -0.41
N ILE A 94 -7.19 11.90 -0.18
CA ILE A 94 -8.47 11.92 -0.89
C ILE A 94 -9.19 13.26 -0.68
N GLU A 95 -9.24 13.75 0.56
CA GLU A 95 -9.86 15.03 0.89
C GLU A 95 -9.17 16.18 0.15
N ASN A 96 -7.82 16.18 0.08
CA ASN A 96 -7.04 17.18 -0.63
C ASN A 96 -7.25 17.16 -2.16
N THR A 97 -7.74 16.04 -2.70
CA THR A 97 -7.88 15.81 -4.13
C THR A 97 -9.33 15.50 -4.54
N ASN A 98 -10.29 15.83 -3.68
CA ASN A 98 -11.73 15.50 -3.86
C ASN A 98 -12.37 16.13 -5.11
N HIS A 99 -11.76 17.18 -5.65
CA HIS A 99 -12.17 17.86 -6.89
C HIS A 99 -11.79 17.08 -8.16
N LEU A 100 -10.96 16.04 -8.03
CA LEU A 100 -10.59 15.14 -9.12
C LEU A 100 -11.61 14.02 -9.27
N ALA A 101 -11.69 13.47 -10.47
CA ALA A 101 -12.63 12.41 -10.80
C ALA A 101 -12.39 11.14 -9.93
N PRO A 102 -13.41 10.29 -9.73
CA PRO A 102 -13.32 9.19 -8.76
C PRO A 102 -12.70 7.90 -9.30
N GLU A 103 -12.44 7.79 -10.61
CA GLU A 103 -12.09 6.52 -11.26
C GLU A 103 -10.74 5.95 -10.82
N HIS A 104 -9.85 6.82 -10.30
CA HIS A 104 -8.54 6.42 -9.82
C HIS A 104 -8.31 6.95 -8.40
N LEU A 105 -7.56 6.20 -7.59
CA LEU A 105 -7.20 6.67 -6.26
C LEU A 105 -6.13 7.77 -6.34
N PHE A 106 -5.06 7.54 -7.10
CA PHE A 106 -3.89 8.42 -7.14
C PHE A 106 -3.76 9.21 -8.44
N TYR A 107 -3.56 10.51 -8.30
CA TYR A 107 -3.34 11.48 -9.37
C TYR A 107 -2.01 12.18 -9.23
N ASN A 108 -1.45 12.60 -10.36
CA ASN A 108 -0.28 13.46 -10.39
C ASN A 108 -0.67 14.89 -9.96
N SER A 109 -0.03 15.41 -8.91
CA SER A 109 -0.38 16.70 -8.30
C SER A 109 -0.20 17.93 -9.21
N ARG A 110 0.39 17.80 -10.40
CA ARG A 110 0.57 18.90 -11.36
C ARG A 110 -0.34 18.80 -12.56
N SER A 111 -0.35 17.63 -13.19
CA SER A 111 -1.12 17.40 -14.41
C SER A 111 -2.56 16.97 -14.13
N HIS A 112 -2.87 16.62 -12.89
CA HIS A 112 -4.16 16.05 -12.46
C HIS A 112 -4.58 14.82 -13.26
N LYS A 113 -3.61 14.16 -13.91
CA LYS A 113 -3.82 12.90 -14.62
C LYS A 113 -3.60 11.72 -13.65
N PRO A 114 -4.34 10.61 -13.82
CA PRO A 114 -4.13 9.39 -13.04
C PRO A 114 -2.68 8.91 -13.07
N LEU A 115 -2.18 8.43 -11.94
CA LEU A 115 -0.84 7.86 -11.87
C LEU A 115 -0.78 6.51 -12.59
N ARG A 116 0.17 6.40 -13.51
CA ARG A 116 0.49 5.13 -14.18
C ARG A 116 1.44 4.30 -13.32
N THR A 117 1.43 2.98 -13.53
CA THR A 117 2.32 2.01 -12.87
C THR A 117 3.79 2.45 -12.86
N ARG A 118 4.31 2.99 -13.97
CA ARG A 118 5.69 3.49 -14.05
C ARG A 118 5.95 4.66 -13.11
N THR A 119 4.99 5.58 -12.97
CA THR A 119 5.11 6.74 -12.09
C THR A 119 5.04 6.33 -10.64
N ILE A 120 4.09 5.45 -10.28
CA ILE A 120 3.98 4.89 -8.94
C ILE A 120 5.29 4.20 -8.54
N SER A 121 5.83 3.34 -9.40
CA SER A 121 7.10 2.65 -9.15
C SER A 121 8.25 3.63 -8.87
N LYS A 122 8.36 4.71 -9.68
CA LYS A 122 9.38 5.75 -9.49
C LYS A 122 9.21 6.49 -8.16
N LEU A 123 7.98 6.88 -7.82
CA LEU A 123 7.68 7.58 -6.56
C LEU A 123 8.08 6.70 -5.37
N LEU A 124 7.65 5.44 -5.36
CA LEU A 124 7.98 4.49 -4.29
C LEU A 124 9.50 4.30 -4.15
N CYS A 125 10.24 4.09 -5.25
CA CYS A 125 11.69 3.95 -5.19
C CYS A 125 12.37 5.22 -4.64
N ARG A 126 11.92 6.41 -5.06
CA ARG A 126 12.44 7.69 -4.54
C ARG A 126 12.15 7.87 -3.06
N THR A 127 10.95 7.49 -2.61
CA THR A 127 10.58 7.56 -1.20
C THR A 127 11.49 6.68 -0.36
N ILE A 128 11.78 5.45 -0.82
CA ILE A 128 12.73 4.56 -0.13
C ILE A 128 14.12 5.17 -0.12
N GLU A 129 14.65 5.59 -1.27
CA GLU A 129 16.01 6.16 -1.35
C GLU A 129 16.18 7.40 -0.45
N ARG A 130 15.12 8.21 -0.29
CA ARG A 130 15.13 9.36 0.62
C ARG A 130 15.07 8.95 2.10
N ALA A 131 14.35 7.88 2.42
CA ALA A 131 14.19 7.40 3.79
C ALA A 131 15.36 6.51 4.24
N ASP A 132 16.02 5.82 3.31
CA ASP A 132 17.10 4.85 3.54
C ASP A 132 18.12 4.90 2.37
N PRO A 133 18.98 5.94 2.31
CA PRO A 133 19.91 6.15 1.21
C PRO A 133 20.91 5.01 1.03
N GLY A 134 21.19 4.63 -0.22
CA GLY A 134 22.14 3.57 -0.55
C GLY A 134 21.58 2.14 -0.48
N ASN A 135 20.43 1.95 0.18
CA ASN A 135 19.66 0.71 0.15
C ASN A 135 18.67 0.74 -1.02
N SER A 136 19.20 0.53 -2.24
CA SER A 136 18.45 0.65 -3.51
C SER A 136 17.45 -0.50 -3.72
N LEU A 137 16.40 -0.49 -2.91
CA LEU A 137 15.28 -1.40 -3.01
C LEU A 137 14.37 -1.01 -4.19
N ARG A 138 14.03 -2.00 -5.03
CA ARG A 138 13.03 -1.80 -6.09
C ARG A 138 11.64 -1.63 -5.46
N ALA A 139 10.69 -0.99 -6.14
CA ALA A 139 9.31 -0.88 -5.65
C ALA A 139 8.66 -2.24 -5.28
N HIS A 140 9.09 -3.33 -5.92
CA HIS A 140 8.65 -4.70 -5.58
C HIS A 140 9.15 -5.17 -4.20
N SER A 141 10.22 -4.56 -3.67
CA SER A 141 10.73 -4.82 -2.32
C SER A 141 9.79 -4.36 -1.23
N ILE A 142 8.99 -3.28 -1.42
CA ILE A 142 7.96 -2.89 -0.42
C ILE A 142 6.98 -4.03 -0.18
N ARG A 143 6.59 -4.70 -1.27
CA ARG A 143 5.70 -5.85 -1.21
C ARG A 143 6.33 -7.03 -0.47
N GLY A 144 7.60 -7.30 -0.76
CA GLY A 144 8.39 -8.31 -0.06
C GLY A 144 8.49 -8.00 1.44
N MET A 145 8.85 -6.76 1.79
CA MET A 145 8.92 -6.26 3.16
C MET A 145 7.58 -6.38 3.88
N ALA A 146 6.48 -5.94 3.28
CA ALA A 146 5.14 -6.07 3.85
C ALA A 146 4.81 -7.54 4.18
N ALA A 147 5.10 -8.45 3.26
CA ALA A 147 4.85 -9.88 3.45
C ALA A 147 5.77 -10.51 4.51
N SER A 148 7.06 -10.16 4.53
CA SER A 148 8.01 -10.61 5.56
C SER A 148 7.63 -10.10 6.95
N LEU A 149 7.28 -8.82 7.07
CA LEU A 149 6.85 -8.20 8.32
C LEU A 149 5.55 -8.82 8.85
N ALA A 150 4.60 -9.17 7.97
CA ALA A 150 3.38 -9.87 8.34
C ALA A 150 3.65 -11.31 8.79
N PHE A 151 4.49 -12.05 8.06
CA PHE A 151 4.90 -13.41 8.44
C PHE A 151 5.56 -13.45 9.82
N LEU A 152 6.48 -12.53 10.08
CA LEU A 152 7.22 -12.48 11.34
C LEU A 152 6.37 -12.07 12.55
N ARG A 153 5.17 -11.49 12.34
CA ARG A 153 4.34 -10.93 13.44
C ARG A 153 2.99 -11.60 13.62
N SER A 154 2.23 -11.75 12.56
CA SER A 154 0.76 -11.87 12.64
C SER A 154 0.17 -12.91 11.70
N CYS A 155 0.96 -13.50 10.80
CA CYS A 155 0.45 -14.36 9.73
C CYS A 155 1.28 -15.64 9.55
N SER A 156 0.59 -16.77 9.36
CA SER A 156 1.23 -17.99 8.85
C SER A 156 1.64 -17.82 7.37
N LEU A 157 2.53 -18.67 6.87
CA LEU A 157 2.89 -18.69 5.43
C LEU A 157 1.66 -18.89 4.54
N ALA A 158 0.72 -19.74 4.96
CA ALA A 158 -0.55 -19.95 4.25
C ALA A 158 -1.37 -18.65 4.14
N LYS A 159 -1.42 -17.86 5.22
CA LYS A 159 -2.14 -16.58 5.22
C LYS A 159 -1.44 -15.52 4.37
N VAL A 160 -0.11 -15.48 4.39
CA VAL A 160 0.69 -14.61 3.49
C VAL A 160 0.49 -15.00 2.02
N GLN A 161 0.36 -16.30 1.73
CA GLN A 161 0.08 -16.79 0.40
C GLN A 161 -1.32 -16.36 -0.07
N GLU A 162 -2.33 -16.51 0.77
CA GLU A 162 -3.72 -16.11 0.52
C GLU A 162 -3.82 -14.60 0.27
N LEU A 163 -3.33 -13.78 1.20
CA LEU A 163 -3.44 -12.31 1.14
C LEU A 163 -2.55 -11.70 0.07
N GLY A 164 -1.34 -12.25 -0.10
CA GLY A 164 -0.39 -11.73 -1.05
C GLY A 164 -0.60 -12.28 -2.47
N GLY A 165 -1.07 -13.51 -2.65
CA GLY A 165 -1.10 -14.17 -3.96
C GLY A 165 0.31 -14.50 -4.48
N TRP A 166 1.17 -15.03 -3.60
CA TRP A 166 2.53 -15.49 -3.92
C TRP A 166 2.57 -17.01 -4.14
N ALA A 167 3.58 -17.50 -4.86
CA ALA A 167 4.02 -18.88 -4.70
C ALA A 167 4.95 -18.97 -3.48
N ILE A 168 4.73 -19.94 -2.58
CA ILE A 168 5.46 -20.06 -1.30
C ILE A 168 6.98 -20.10 -1.52
N GLU A 169 7.47 -20.91 -2.46
CA GLU A 169 8.90 -21.06 -2.74
C GLU A 169 9.56 -19.74 -3.17
N SER A 170 8.86 -18.95 -4.00
CA SER A 170 9.36 -17.65 -4.46
C SER A 170 9.42 -16.61 -3.34
N PHE A 171 8.55 -16.72 -2.33
CA PHE A 171 8.55 -15.83 -1.17
C PHE A 171 9.66 -16.19 -0.19
N LEU A 172 9.78 -17.48 0.16
CA LEU A 172 10.82 -17.98 1.07
C LEU A 172 12.23 -17.65 0.56
N ASN A 173 12.52 -18.00 -0.70
CA ASN A 173 13.85 -17.84 -1.28
C ASN A 173 14.29 -16.38 -1.46
N ARG A 174 13.34 -15.43 -1.44
CA ARG A 174 13.62 -14.04 -1.83
C ARG A 174 13.47 -13.01 -0.72
N TYR A 175 12.68 -13.29 0.32
CA TYR A 175 12.32 -12.27 1.32
C TYR A 175 12.41 -12.68 2.78
N LEU A 176 12.53 -13.98 3.08
CA LEU A 176 12.64 -14.47 4.47
C LEU A 176 14.08 -14.69 4.93
N LEU A 177 15.07 -14.28 4.13
CA LEU A 177 16.50 -14.42 4.44
C LEU A 177 17.10 -13.25 5.24
N HIS A 178 16.29 -12.28 5.69
CA HIS A 178 16.80 -11.09 6.38
C HIS A 178 16.26 -10.99 7.81
N ASP A 179 17.19 -10.68 8.73
CA ASP A 179 16.91 -10.37 10.13
C ASP A 179 16.28 -8.97 10.21
N VAL A 180 15.00 -8.91 10.60
CA VAL A 180 14.24 -7.66 10.67
C VAL A 180 14.00 -7.33 12.13
N GLN A 181 14.69 -6.30 12.62
CA GLN A 181 14.42 -5.65 13.92
C GLN A 181 12.92 -5.27 14.03
N ARG A 182 12.37 -5.19 15.25
CA ARG A 182 10.91 -5.16 15.53
C ARG A 182 10.30 -3.76 15.78
N PRO A 183 10.02 -2.90 14.77
CA PRO A 183 9.17 -1.72 14.98
C PRO A 183 7.66 -2.07 14.89
N GLY A 184 6.77 -1.26 15.47
CA GLY A 184 5.31 -1.45 15.32
C GLY A 184 4.83 -1.04 13.93
N CYS A 185 4.22 -1.96 13.14
CA CYS A 185 3.67 -1.64 11.82
C CYS A 185 2.44 -2.51 11.46
N VAL A 186 1.49 -1.95 10.70
CA VAL A 186 0.39 -2.71 10.07
C VAL A 186 0.82 -3.15 8.68
N THR A 187 0.72 -4.44 8.38
CA THR A 187 1.13 -5.03 7.09
C THR A 187 0.16 -6.12 6.64
N LEU A 188 -0.05 -6.22 5.32
CA LEU A 188 -1.04 -7.10 4.70
C LEU A 188 -2.46 -7.01 5.31
N GLY A 189 -2.88 -5.82 5.75
CA GLY A 189 -4.20 -5.63 6.36
C GLY A 189 -4.37 -6.26 7.76
N THR A 190 -3.28 -6.69 8.40
CA THR A 190 -3.30 -7.26 9.76
C THR A 190 -2.68 -6.31 10.78
N THR A 191 -3.27 -6.25 11.97
CA THR A 191 -2.63 -5.61 13.13
C THR A 191 -1.64 -6.58 13.78
N PRO A 192 -0.56 -6.06 14.41
CA PRO A 192 0.26 -6.87 15.31
C PRO A 192 -0.62 -7.47 16.44
N PRO A 193 -0.31 -8.67 16.93
CA PRO A 193 -0.92 -9.17 18.17
C PRO A 193 -0.55 -8.23 19.33
N SER A 194 -1.54 -7.96 20.18
CA SER A 194 -1.42 -7.14 21.40
C SER A 194 -0.42 -7.70 22.40
#